data_AF-A0A356FU51-F1
#
_entry.id   AF-A0A356FU51-F1
#
_cell.length_a   1.000
_cell.length_b   1.000
_cell.length_c   1.000
_cell.angle_alpha   90.00
_cell.angle_beta   90.00
_cell.angle_gamma   90.00
#
_symmetry.space_group_name_H-M   'P 1'
#
loop_
_entity.id
_entity.type
_entity.pdbx_description
1 polymer ?
#
loop_
_entity_poly.entity_id
_entity_poly.type
_entity_poly.pdbx_seq_one_letter_code
_entity_poly.pdbx_strand_id
1 'polypeptide(L)'
;MSTIITDIRAREIIDSRGNPTVEVDVELECGVIGRAAVPSGASTGEHEAVELRDGDKLRYLGKGVQQAVDNVDTIIAPELVGLDATNQLEVDKAMLEIDGTKNKGKLGANAVLGVSLASAKAAAEACGLPLYKYLGGPNAKVLPVPMMNVINGGSHSDAPIAFQEFMIRPIGAPTFKEAIRMGAECFHSLKKVLHDRGLSTAVGDEGGFAPKFDGTEDALNTLSQAVEAAGYKVGTDITFALDCASSEFFSDGVYDYSKFEGKNGAKRNSEEQATYLAELCEKYPIDSIEDGCDENDWDG
;
A
#
# COMPACT_ATOMS: atom_id res chain seq x y z
N MET A 1 14.71 -23.64 21.66
CA MET A 1 13.63 -23.13 22.52
C MET A 1 12.33 -23.68 21.96
N SER A 2 11.33 -23.98 22.79
CA SER A 2 10.06 -24.48 22.26
C SER A 2 9.33 -23.37 21.51
N THR A 3 8.91 -23.65 20.28
CA THR A 3 8.21 -22.74 19.37
C THR A 3 6.72 -23.07 19.25
N ILE A 4 6.21 -23.88 20.17
CA ILE A 4 4.80 -24.22 20.26
C ILE A 4 3.99 -22.99 20.67
N ILE A 5 2.92 -22.72 19.95
CA ILE A 5 1.96 -21.65 20.24
C ILE A 5 1.20 -22.00 21.51
N THR A 6 1.19 -21.07 22.46
CA THR A 6 0.52 -21.20 23.76
C THR A 6 -0.67 -20.26 23.93
N ASP A 7 -0.66 -19.12 23.25
CA ASP A 7 -1.74 -18.14 23.31
C ASP A 7 -1.79 -17.29 22.04
N ILE A 8 -2.98 -16.88 21.64
CA ILE A 8 -3.22 -15.93 20.54
C ILE A 8 -4.30 -14.96 21.01
N ARG A 9 -4.05 -13.66 20.92
CA ARG A 9 -5.00 -12.62 21.33
C ARG A 9 -5.07 -11.51 20.32
N ALA A 10 -6.28 -11.10 19.95
CA ALA A 10 -6.52 -9.93 19.13
C ALA A 10 -7.01 -8.73 19.94
N ARG A 11 -6.88 -7.54 19.34
CA ARG A 11 -7.48 -6.30 19.83
C ARG A 11 -7.76 -5.36 18.68
N GLU A 12 -8.76 -4.51 18.87
CA GLU A 12 -9.04 -3.38 17.98
C GLU A 12 -8.09 -2.23 18.31
N ILE A 13 -7.31 -1.78 17.32
CA ILE A 13 -6.48 -0.57 17.37
C ILE A 13 -6.89 0.40 16.26
N ILE A 14 -6.19 1.52 16.13
CA ILE A 14 -6.50 2.58 15.15
C ILE A 14 -5.38 2.69 14.11
N ASP A 15 -5.76 2.72 12.83
CA ASP A 15 -4.84 2.90 11.69
C ASP A 15 -4.41 4.37 11.50
N SER A 16 -3.57 4.63 10.50
CA SER A 16 -3.07 5.99 10.19
C SER A 16 -4.15 6.99 9.76
N ARG A 17 -5.33 6.51 9.33
CA ARG A 17 -6.48 7.31 8.89
C ARG A 17 -7.55 7.45 9.98
N GLY A 18 -7.30 6.90 11.17
CA GLY A 18 -8.25 6.95 12.28
C GLY A 18 -9.35 5.89 12.23
N ASN A 19 -9.26 4.89 11.33
CA ASN A 19 -10.21 3.79 11.28
C ASN A 19 -9.75 2.62 12.18
N PRO A 20 -10.67 1.81 12.71
CA PRO A 20 -10.32 0.59 13.42
C PRO A 20 -9.56 -0.42 12.53
N THR A 21 -8.62 -1.16 13.11
CA THR A 21 -7.98 -2.34 12.51
C THR A 21 -7.62 -3.38 13.57
N VAL A 22 -7.29 -4.60 13.13
CA VAL A 22 -6.95 -5.73 13.99
C VAL A 22 -5.45 -5.72 14.30
N GLU A 23 -5.09 -5.87 15.58
CA GLU A 23 -3.74 -6.23 16.03
C GLU A 23 -3.78 -7.57 16.75
N VAL A 24 -2.83 -8.46 16.47
CA VAL A 24 -2.74 -9.80 17.03
C VAL A 24 -1.38 -10.01 17.71
N ASP A 25 -1.41 -10.63 18.89
CA ASP A 25 -0.26 -11.20 19.58
C ASP A 25 -0.31 -12.73 19.49
N VAL A 26 0.83 -13.37 19.21
CA VAL A 26 1.04 -14.82 19.27
C VAL A 26 2.16 -15.11 20.26
N GLU A 27 1.87 -15.83 21.35
CA GLU A 27 2.82 -16.20 22.40
C GLU A 27 3.25 -17.66 22.26
N LEU A 28 4.57 -17.89 22.31
CA LEU A 28 5.18 -19.22 22.24
C LEU A 28 5.57 -19.71 23.63
N GLU A 29 5.69 -21.03 23.81
CA GLU A 29 6.07 -21.66 25.09
C GLU A 29 7.42 -21.17 25.64
N CYS A 30 8.32 -20.70 24.78
CA CYS A 30 9.57 -20.06 25.19
C CYS A 30 9.43 -18.63 25.73
N GLY A 31 8.21 -18.08 25.79
CA GLY A 31 7.89 -16.73 26.26
C GLY A 31 8.06 -15.63 25.20
N VAL A 32 8.37 -16.00 23.95
CA VAL A 32 8.45 -15.04 22.84
C VAL A 32 7.04 -14.66 22.38
N ILE A 33 6.82 -13.37 22.14
CA ILE A 33 5.57 -12.82 21.63
C ILE A 33 5.83 -12.13 20.30
N GLY A 34 5.19 -12.60 19.23
CA GLY A 34 5.12 -11.90 17.96
C GLY A 34 3.85 -11.05 17.88
N ARG A 35 3.97 -9.82 17.35
CA ARG A 35 2.85 -8.87 17.24
C ARG A 35 2.71 -8.33 15.82
N ALA A 36 1.50 -8.28 15.29
CA ALA A 36 1.21 -7.68 13.99
C ALA A 36 -0.12 -6.95 13.97
N ALA A 37 -0.12 -5.74 13.40
CA ALA A 37 -1.31 -4.99 13.00
C ALA A 37 -1.53 -5.15 11.50
N VAL A 38 -2.79 -5.09 11.08
CA VAL A 38 -3.22 -5.31 9.69
C VAL A 38 -3.45 -3.95 9.01
N PRO A 39 -2.89 -3.69 7.82
CA PRO A 39 -3.23 -2.50 7.05
C PRO A 39 -4.65 -2.59 6.46
N SER A 40 -5.20 -1.47 6.01
CA SER A 40 -6.48 -1.41 5.29
C SER A 40 -6.37 -0.44 4.12
N GLY A 41 -6.78 -0.88 2.92
CA GLY A 41 -6.74 -0.12 1.68
C GLY A 41 -7.81 0.97 1.61
N ALA A 42 -7.62 1.96 0.74
CA ALA A 42 -8.62 2.99 0.42
C ALA A 42 -9.50 2.58 -0.76
N SER A 43 -8.85 2.19 -1.86
CA SER A 43 -9.44 1.48 -2.99
C SER A 43 -9.11 -0.01 -2.84
N THR A 44 -10.11 -0.87 -3.01
CA THR A 44 -9.98 -2.32 -2.90
C THR A 44 -10.49 -2.92 -4.20
N GLY A 45 -9.66 -3.71 -4.88
CA GLY A 45 -10.04 -4.39 -6.11
C GLY A 45 -11.14 -5.43 -5.88
N GLU A 46 -11.93 -5.73 -6.92
CA GLU A 46 -13.10 -6.60 -6.80
C GLU A 46 -12.76 -8.06 -6.44
N HIS A 47 -11.50 -8.46 -6.68
CA HIS A 47 -11.00 -9.81 -6.49
C HIS A 47 -10.14 -10.01 -5.23
N GLU A 48 -10.10 -9.02 -4.35
CA GLU A 48 -9.34 -9.09 -3.11
C GLU A 48 -9.95 -10.05 -2.06
N ALA A 49 -9.10 -10.45 -1.09
CA ALA A 49 -9.59 -11.07 0.13
C ALA A 49 -10.32 -10.04 0.99
N VAL A 50 -11.42 -10.44 1.61
CA VAL A 50 -12.36 -9.49 2.22
C VAL A 50 -11.92 -9.09 3.62
N GLU A 51 -11.70 -7.78 3.83
CA GLU A 51 -11.62 -7.20 5.16
C GLU A 51 -13.00 -7.27 5.86
N LEU A 52 -13.08 -7.89 7.03
CA LEU A 52 -14.33 -7.98 7.78
C LEU A 52 -14.52 -6.74 8.67
N ARG A 53 -15.63 -6.03 8.48
CA ARG A 53 -16.07 -4.84 9.23
C ARG A 53 -17.43 -5.09 9.87
N ASP A 54 -17.67 -4.50 11.03
CA ASP A 54 -18.86 -4.76 11.87
C ASP A 54 -20.17 -4.22 11.26
N GLY A 55 -20.10 -3.12 10.49
CA GLY A 55 -21.29 -2.45 9.95
C GLY A 55 -22.16 -1.73 11.00
N ASP A 56 -21.76 -1.73 12.28
CA ASP A 56 -22.46 -1.02 13.36
C ASP A 56 -22.24 0.51 13.25
N LYS A 57 -23.25 1.21 12.73
CA LYS A 57 -23.22 2.67 12.53
C LYS A 57 -23.00 3.46 13.82
N LEU A 58 -23.22 2.87 15.01
CA LEU A 58 -23.00 3.52 16.29
C LEU A 58 -21.52 3.55 16.69
N ARG A 59 -20.66 2.70 16.10
CA ARG A 59 -19.22 2.63 16.37
C ARG A 59 -18.42 2.90 15.11
N TYR A 60 -17.56 3.91 15.16
CA TYR A 60 -16.65 4.25 14.05
C TYR A 60 -17.35 4.33 12.67
N LEU A 61 -18.59 4.83 12.64
CA LEU A 61 -19.40 4.96 11.43
C LEU A 61 -19.62 3.62 10.68
N GLY A 62 -19.64 2.48 11.38
CA GLY A 62 -19.78 1.15 10.79
C GLY A 62 -18.46 0.45 10.49
N LYS A 63 -17.31 1.08 10.77
CA LYS A 63 -15.98 0.56 10.42
C LYS A 63 -15.29 -0.21 11.55
N GLY A 64 -15.99 -0.52 12.64
CA GLY A 64 -15.48 -1.40 13.70
C GLY A 64 -14.99 -2.75 13.16
N VAL A 65 -14.08 -3.40 13.89
CA VAL A 65 -13.53 -4.72 13.52
C VAL A 65 -13.68 -5.73 14.66
N GLN A 66 -14.65 -5.53 15.56
CA GLN A 66 -14.86 -6.40 16.72
C GLN A 66 -15.16 -7.83 16.29
N GLN A 67 -15.90 -8.04 15.20
CA GLN A 67 -16.16 -9.39 14.70
C GLN A 67 -14.88 -10.10 14.27
N ALA A 68 -13.94 -9.40 13.62
CA ALA A 68 -12.66 -9.97 13.23
C ALA A 68 -11.77 -10.27 14.46
N VAL A 69 -11.79 -9.39 15.47
CA VAL A 69 -11.11 -9.62 16.76
C VAL A 69 -11.68 -10.86 17.47
N ASP A 70 -13.00 -10.95 17.57
CA ASP A 70 -13.68 -12.08 18.19
C ASP A 70 -13.41 -13.39 17.44
N ASN A 71 -13.34 -13.35 16.10
CA ASN A 71 -12.96 -14.51 15.29
C ASN A 71 -11.54 -14.99 15.61
N VAL A 72 -10.58 -14.09 15.86
CA VAL A 72 -9.23 -14.49 16.29
C VAL A 72 -9.30 -15.20 17.64
N ASP A 73 -9.92 -14.57 18.65
CA ASP A 73 -9.91 -15.06 20.03
C ASP A 73 -10.72 -16.35 20.23
N THR A 74 -11.85 -16.49 19.53
CA THR A 74 -12.83 -17.55 19.80
C THR A 74 -12.83 -18.68 18.78
N ILE A 75 -12.28 -18.46 17.59
CA ILE A 75 -12.27 -19.46 16.50
C ILE A 75 -10.85 -19.83 16.11
N ILE A 76 -9.97 -18.85 15.82
CA ILE A 76 -8.62 -19.14 15.35
C ILE A 76 -7.72 -19.64 16.50
N ALA A 77 -7.72 -18.94 17.63
CA ALA A 77 -6.83 -19.25 18.75
C ALA A 77 -6.98 -20.70 19.25
N PRO A 78 -8.19 -21.24 19.51
CA PRO A 78 -8.35 -22.62 19.99
C PRO A 78 -7.81 -23.69 19.04
N GLU A 79 -7.83 -23.43 17.73
CA GLU A 79 -7.39 -24.40 16.71
C GLU A 79 -5.88 -24.34 16.46
N LEU A 80 -5.22 -23.20 16.71
CA LEU A 80 -3.78 -23.04 16.47
C LEU A 80 -2.92 -23.25 17.71
N VAL A 81 -3.47 -23.15 18.92
CA VAL A 81 -2.73 -23.46 20.16
C VAL A 81 -2.24 -24.91 20.12
N GLY A 82 -0.96 -25.11 20.37
CA GLY A 82 -0.29 -26.40 20.26
C GLY A 82 0.43 -26.65 18.93
N LEU A 83 0.21 -25.82 17.90
CA LEU A 83 0.99 -25.89 16.66
C LEU A 83 2.38 -25.26 16.84
N ASP A 84 3.33 -25.70 16.02
CA ASP A 84 4.67 -25.11 15.97
C ASP A 84 4.66 -23.87 15.06
N ALA A 85 4.95 -22.70 15.62
CA ALA A 85 5.00 -21.44 14.87
C ALA A 85 6.08 -21.42 13.78
N THR A 86 7.09 -22.31 13.85
CA THR A 86 8.08 -22.45 12.77
C THR A 86 7.53 -23.13 11.52
N ASN A 87 6.41 -23.86 11.66
CA ASN A 87 5.69 -24.43 10.51
C ASN A 87 4.63 -23.45 9.98
N GLN A 88 5.11 -22.32 9.45
CA GLN A 88 4.25 -21.24 8.94
C GLN A 88 3.16 -21.75 7.97
N LEU A 89 3.51 -22.70 7.10
CA LEU A 89 2.57 -23.28 6.14
C LEU A 89 1.43 -24.04 6.80
N GLU A 90 1.70 -24.75 7.90
CA GLU A 90 0.67 -25.45 8.67
C GLU A 90 -0.26 -24.47 9.38
N VAL A 91 0.29 -23.45 10.02
CA VAL A 91 -0.47 -22.36 10.66
C VAL A 91 -1.40 -21.67 9.64
N ASP A 92 -0.85 -21.28 8.49
CA ASP A 92 -1.63 -20.60 7.45
C ASP A 92 -2.71 -21.52 6.84
N LYS A 93 -2.39 -22.80 6.59
CA LYS A 93 -3.37 -23.77 6.07
C LYS A 93 -4.51 -24.03 7.04
N ALA A 94 -4.22 -24.19 8.34
CA ALA A 94 -5.24 -24.38 9.34
C ALA A 94 -6.24 -23.22 9.33
N MET A 95 -5.78 -21.96 9.27
CA MET A 95 -6.67 -20.79 9.17
C MET A 95 -7.51 -20.79 7.88
N LEU A 96 -6.91 -21.16 6.74
CA LEU A 96 -7.65 -21.26 5.46
C LEU A 96 -8.72 -22.35 5.50
N GLU A 97 -8.43 -23.49 6.14
CA GLU A 97 -9.38 -24.60 6.29
C GLU A 97 -10.54 -24.24 7.24
N ILE A 98 -10.26 -23.52 8.33
CA ILE A 98 -11.27 -23.04 9.29
C ILE A 98 -12.20 -22.01 8.64
N ASP A 99 -11.65 -21.10 7.84
CA ASP A 99 -12.43 -20.13 7.07
C ASP A 99 -13.30 -20.82 6.01
N GLY A 100 -12.69 -21.68 5.18
CA GLY A 100 -13.37 -22.48 4.17
C GLY A 100 -13.94 -21.69 2.98
N THR A 101 -13.72 -20.37 2.90
CA THR A 101 -14.13 -19.54 1.77
C THR A 101 -12.95 -19.18 0.89
N LYS A 102 -13.21 -18.84 -0.39
CA LYS A 102 -12.14 -18.48 -1.33
C LYS A 102 -11.48 -17.13 -1.00
N ASN A 103 -12.24 -16.21 -0.41
CA ASN A 103 -11.84 -14.82 -0.18
C ASN A 103 -11.62 -14.49 1.31
N LYS A 104 -11.57 -15.49 2.19
CA LYS A 104 -11.43 -15.31 3.66
C LYS A 104 -12.58 -14.56 4.31
N GLY A 105 -13.77 -14.55 3.68
CA GLY A 105 -14.90 -13.72 4.11
C GLY A 105 -15.62 -14.21 5.36
N LYS A 106 -15.33 -15.41 5.87
CA LYS A 106 -15.96 -15.92 7.10
C LYS A 106 -15.22 -15.44 8.34
N LEU A 107 -13.89 -15.56 8.36
CA LEU A 107 -13.04 -15.08 9.46
C LEU A 107 -12.67 -13.61 9.30
N GLY A 108 -12.58 -13.13 8.07
CA GLY A 108 -11.99 -11.85 7.71
C GLY A 108 -10.52 -12.00 7.34
N ALA A 109 -10.13 -11.47 6.18
CA ALA A 109 -8.73 -11.47 5.74
C ALA A 109 -7.82 -10.73 6.73
N ASN A 110 -8.35 -9.69 7.39
CA ASN A 110 -7.69 -8.98 8.48
C ASN A 110 -7.39 -9.89 9.69
N ALA A 111 -8.34 -10.71 10.15
CA ALA A 111 -8.08 -11.68 11.23
C ALA A 111 -6.98 -12.68 10.85
N VAL A 112 -7.09 -13.29 9.66
CA VAL A 112 -6.14 -14.31 9.17
C VAL A 112 -4.73 -13.72 9.00
N LEU A 113 -4.62 -12.54 8.38
CA LEU A 113 -3.32 -11.90 8.14
C LEU A 113 -2.64 -11.48 9.44
N GLY A 114 -3.40 -10.97 10.43
CA GLY A 114 -2.87 -10.59 11.73
C GLY A 114 -2.18 -11.76 12.44
N VAL A 115 -2.86 -12.91 12.50
CA VAL A 115 -2.31 -14.14 13.11
C VAL A 115 -1.13 -14.69 12.32
N SER A 116 -1.22 -14.70 10.99
CA SER A 116 -0.14 -15.18 10.10
C SER A 116 1.16 -14.41 10.32
N LEU A 117 1.11 -13.07 10.29
CA LEU A 117 2.28 -12.20 10.49
C LEU A 117 2.81 -12.24 11.92
N ALA A 118 1.93 -12.30 12.93
CA ALA A 118 2.32 -12.42 14.33
C ALA A 118 3.05 -13.74 14.59
N SER A 119 2.58 -14.85 14.01
CA SER A 119 3.23 -16.17 14.11
C SER A 119 4.63 -16.15 13.49
N ALA A 120 4.78 -15.59 12.28
CA ALA A 120 6.08 -15.46 11.62
C ALA A 120 7.08 -14.62 12.43
N LYS A 121 6.62 -13.53 13.05
CA LYS A 121 7.45 -12.68 13.92
C LYS A 121 7.87 -13.41 15.20
N ALA A 122 6.94 -14.12 15.84
CA ALA A 122 7.23 -14.90 17.04
C ALA A 122 8.28 -16.00 16.73
N ALA A 123 8.10 -16.72 15.63
CA ALA A 123 9.02 -17.77 15.20
C ALA A 123 10.41 -17.23 14.81
N ALA A 124 10.47 -16.08 14.13
CA ALA A 124 11.73 -15.41 13.81
C ALA A 124 12.52 -15.05 15.07
N GLU A 125 11.84 -14.45 16.05
CA GLU A 125 12.47 -14.04 17.31
C GLU A 125 12.89 -15.25 18.16
N ALA A 126 12.08 -16.32 18.24
CA ALA A 126 12.45 -17.56 18.90
C ALA A 126 13.65 -18.27 18.24
N CYS A 127 13.82 -18.11 16.92
CA CYS A 127 15.00 -18.57 16.18
C CYS A 127 16.23 -17.64 16.33
N GLY A 128 16.09 -16.47 16.97
CA GLY A 128 17.15 -15.47 17.05
C GLY A 128 17.51 -14.85 15.70
N LEU A 129 16.55 -14.81 14.76
CA LEU A 129 16.74 -14.28 13.41
C LEU A 129 15.92 -13.00 13.21
N PRO A 130 16.46 -11.99 12.50
CA PRO A 130 15.61 -10.91 12.02
C PRO A 130 14.59 -11.46 11.00
N LEU A 131 13.38 -10.91 10.99
CA LEU A 131 12.26 -11.42 10.19
C LEU A 131 12.60 -11.66 8.71
N TYR A 132 13.33 -10.74 8.07
CA TYR A 132 13.71 -10.89 6.66
C TYR A 132 14.60 -12.12 6.39
N LYS A 133 15.45 -12.53 7.35
CA LYS A 133 16.25 -13.75 7.23
C LYS A 133 15.44 -15.00 7.54
N TYR A 134 14.52 -14.91 8.49
CA TYR A 134 13.61 -16.00 8.81
C TYR A 134 12.75 -16.35 7.59
N LEU A 135 12.17 -15.34 6.93
CA LEU A 135 11.32 -15.51 5.74
C LEU A 135 12.12 -15.83 4.47
N GLY A 136 13.15 -15.05 4.16
CA GLY A 136 13.86 -15.12 2.88
C GLY A 136 15.12 -15.99 2.88
N GLY A 137 15.46 -16.59 4.02
CA GLY A 137 16.63 -17.44 4.18
C GLY A 137 17.97 -16.67 4.16
N PRO A 138 19.10 -17.39 4.03
CA PRO A 138 20.43 -16.82 4.25
C PRO A 138 20.86 -15.77 3.22
N ASN A 139 20.21 -15.74 2.05
CA ASN A 139 20.55 -14.82 0.97
C ASN A 139 19.62 -13.60 0.88
N ALA A 140 18.68 -13.41 1.81
CA ALA A 140 17.84 -12.23 1.90
C ALA A 140 18.67 -11.00 2.29
N LYS A 141 19.14 -10.26 1.27
CA LYS A 141 20.10 -9.15 1.44
C LYS A 141 19.95 -7.99 0.46
N VAL A 142 19.05 -8.10 -0.52
CA VAL A 142 18.80 -7.04 -1.49
C VAL A 142 17.83 -6.04 -0.86
N LEU A 143 18.24 -4.77 -0.81
CA LEU A 143 17.36 -3.69 -0.39
C LEU A 143 16.62 -3.16 -1.62
N PRO A 144 15.32 -2.82 -1.49
CA PRO A 144 14.53 -2.35 -2.62
C PRO A 144 14.92 -0.94 -3.04
N VAL A 145 14.71 -0.60 -4.31
CA VAL A 145 14.63 0.81 -4.74
C VAL A 145 13.23 1.30 -4.37
N PRO A 146 13.10 2.29 -3.47
CA PRO A 146 11.79 2.78 -3.07
C PRO A 146 11.13 3.56 -4.21
N MET A 147 9.83 3.32 -4.42
CA MET A 147 8.96 4.24 -5.14
C MET A 147 8.26 5.09 -4.07
N MET A 148 8.56 6.39 -4.04
CA MET A 148 8.07 7.26 -2.98
C MET A 148 6.99 8.17 -3.54
N ASN A 149 5.74 7.98 -3.12
CA ASN A 149 4.66 8.90 -3.46
C ASN A 149 4.95 10.29 -2.85
N VAL A 150 4.89 11.32 -3.70
CA VAL A 150 5.11 12.71 -3.31
C VAL A 150 4.02 13.66 -3.78
N ILE A 151 3.14 13.22 -4.69
CA ILE A 151 1.98 13.97 -5.19
C ILE A 151 0.79 13.02 -5.33
N ASN A 152 -0.34 13.41 -4.76
CA ASN A 152 -1.62 12.71 -4.80
C ASN A 152 -2.63 13.38 -5.74
N GLY A 153 -3.29 12.57 -6.56
CA GLY A 153 -4.44 12.92 -7.38
C GLY A 153 -5.58 11.90 -7.21
N GLY A 154 -6.44 11.78 -8.22
CA GLY A 154 -7.51 10.79 -8.25
C GLY A 154 -8.41 10.80 -7.02
N SER A 155 -8.84 9.62 -6.57
CA SER A 155 -9.71 9.44 -5.40
C SER A 155 -9.04 9.80 -4.06
N HIS A 156 -7.72 9.97 -4.02
CA HIS A 156 -6.95 10.36 -2.82
C HIS A 156 -6.89 11.90 -2.62
N SER A 157 -7.48 12.70 -3.51
CA SER A 157 -7.28 14.15 -3.53
C SER A 157 -8.44 14.91 -4.18
N ASP A 158 -8.65 16.17 -3.77
CA ASP A 158 -9.53 17.12 -4.47
C ASP A 158 -8.84 17.84 -5.65
N ALA A 159 -7.60 17.44 -5.99
CA ALA A 159 -6.84 17.99 -7.09
C ALA A 159 -7.41 17.53 -8.45
N PRO A 160 -7.43 18.40 -9.48
CA PRO A 160 -7.99 18.04 -10.77
C PRO A 160 -6.98 17.25 -11.63
N ILE A 161 -6.52 16.12 -11.12
CA ILE A 161 -5.63 15.18 -11.82
C ILE A 161 -6.22 13.78 -11.71
N ALA A 162 -6.29 13.05 -12.82
CA ALA A 162 -6.86 11.72 -12.85
C ALA A 162 -6.01 10.66 -12.12
N PHE A 163 -4.69 10.68 -12.32
CA PHE A 163 -3.79 9.68 -11.73
C PHE A 163 -3.71 9.83 -10.20
N GLN A 164 -3.67 8.69 -9.52
CA GLN A 164 -3.73 8.62 -8.07
C GLN A 164 -2.40 9.01 -7.43
N GLU A 165 -1.27 8.52 -7.96
CA GLU A 165 0.04 8.77 -7.36
C GLU A 165 1.11 9.13 -8.39
N PHE A 166 1.95 10.10 -8.03
CA PHE A 166 3.18 10.40 -8.74
C PHE A 166 4.36 10.21 -7.79
N MET A 167 5.23 9.28 -8.16
CA MET A 167 6.31 8.81 -7.32
C MET A 167 7.67 9.19 -7.87
N ILE A 168 8.62 9.42 -6.96
CA ILE A 168 10.05 9.50 -7.30
C ILE A 168 10.76 8.20 -6.94
N ARG A 169 11.72 7.81 -7.78
CA ARG A 169 12.54 6.62 -7.63
C ARG A 169 14.03 6.98 -7.65
N PRO A 170 14.73 6.99 -6.50
CA PRO A 170 16.16 7.29 -6.40
C PRO A 170 17.04 6.14 -6.90
N ILE A 171 16.98 5.85 -8.20
CA ILE A 171 17.70 4.74 -8.83
C ILE A 171 19.23 4.90 -8.83
N GLY A 172 19.74 6.14 -8.76
CA GLY A 172 21.18 6.42 -8.73
C GLY A 172 21.81 6.25 -7.35
N ALA A 173 21.01 5.98 -6.31
CA ALA A 173 21.51 5.87 -4.94
C ALA A 173 22.37 4.60 -4.74
N PRO A 174 23.57 4.70 -4.15
CA PRO A 174 24.42 3.53 -3.91
C PRO A 174 23.94 2.65 -2.75
N THR A 175 23.04 3.17 -1.90
CA THR A 175 22.47 2.44 -0.77
C THR A 175 21.04 2.90 -0.50
N PHE A 176 20.23 2.06 0.15
CA PHE A 176 18.88 2.44 0.58
C PHE A 176 18.86 3.69 1.48
N LYS A 177 19.88 3.85 2.34
CA LYS A 177 20.00 5.04 3.18
C LYS A 177 20.13 6.32 2.35
N GLU A 178 20.97 6.29 1.31
CA GLU A 178 21.12 7.41 0.39
C GLU A 178 19.85 7.62 -0.42
N ALA A 179 19.16 6.56 -0.86
CA ALA A 179 17.87 6.65 -1.54
C ALA A 179 16.83 7.39 -0.68
N ILE A 180 16.70 7.05 0.60
CA ILE A 180 15.79 7.73 1.54
C ILE A 180 16.16 9.21 1.70
N ARG A 181 17.45 9.54 1.82
CA ARG A 181 17.91 10.93 1.89
C ARG A 181 17.57 11.71 0.61
N MET A 182 17.85 11.15 -0.56
CA MET A 182 17.53 11.75 -1.86
C MET A 182 16.04 12.04 -1.98
N GLY A 183 15.20 11.06 -1.63
CA GLY A 183 13.75 11.23 -1.63
C GLY A 183 13.25 12.33 -0.69
N ALA A 184 13.77 12.38 0.55
CA ALA A 184 13.41 13.41 1.51
C ALA A 184 13.81 14.83 1.07
N GLU A 185 14.99 14.99 0.47
CA GLU A 185 15.45 16.26 -0.08
C GLU A 185 14.58 16.71 -1.27
N CYS A 186 14.24 15.78 -2.18
CA CYS A 186 13.29 16.04 -3.27
C CYS A 186 11.90 16.42 -2.75
N PHE A 187 11.37 15.76 -1.71
CA PHE A 187 10.09 16.09 -1.10
C PHE A 187 10.07 17.50 -0.49
N HIS A 188 11.13 17.88 0.24
CA HIS A 188 11.23 19.24 0.80
C HIS A 188 11.46 20.31 -0.27
N SER A 189 12.20 19.99 -1.33
CA SER A 189 12.35 20.85 -2.51
C SER A 189 11.00 21.06 -3.20
N LEU A 190 10.24 19.98 -3.42
CA LEU A 190 8.88 20.02 -3.98
C LEU A 190 7.95 20.90 -3.16
N LYS A 191 7.97 20.78 -1.83
CA LYS A 191 7.20 21.65 -0.94
C LYS A 191 7.45 23.13 -1.21
N LYS A 192 8.72 23.51 -1.42
CA LYS A 192 9.10 24.89 -1.74
C LYS A 192 8.62 25.31 -3.12
N VAL A 193 8.81 24.48 -4.14
CA VAL A 193 8.32 24.75 -5.51
C VAL A 193 6.81 24.96 -5.52
N LEU A 194 6.04 24.12 -4.82
CA LEU A 194 4.59 24.27 -4.67
C LEU A 194 4.22 25.58 -3.97
N HIS A 195 4.88 25.89 -2.85
CA HIS A 195 4.65 27.13 -2.12
C HIS A 195 4.93 28.37 -2.98
N ASP A 196 6.04 28.38 -3.73
CA ASP A 196 6.44 29.50 -4.59
C ASP A 196 5.47 29.69 -5.78
N ARG A 197 4.76 28.62 -6.18
CA ARG A 197 3.63 28.64 -7.13
C ARG A 197 2.29 29.05 -6.49
N GLY A 198 2.22 29.25 -5.17
CA GLY A 198 0.98 29.53 -4.44
C GLY A 198 0.05 28.33 -4.30
N LEU A 199 0.57 27.11 -4.45
CA LEU A 199 -0.19 25.86 -4.34
C LEU A 199 -0.21 25.34 -2.89
N SER A 200 -1.21 24.53 -2.57
CA SER A 200 -1.31 23.88 -1.25
C SER A 200 -0.13 22.94 -1.00
N THR A 201 0.32 22.90 0.25
CA THR A 201 1.33 21.95 0.75
C THR A 201 0.78 21.05 1.86
N ALA A 202 -0.54 20.94 1.94
CA ALA A 202 -1.20 19.92 2.75
C ALA A 202 -0.89 18.53 2.18
N VAL A 203 -0.81 17.54 3.07
CA VAL A 203 -0.48 16.16 2.72
C VAL A 203 -1.74 15.29 2.77
N GLY A 204 -1.82 14.30 1.87
CA GLY A 204 -2.85 13.26 1.87
C GLY A 204 -2.51 12.10 2.80
N ASP A 205 -3.26 11.01 2.69
CA ASP A 205 -3.15 9.81 3.54
C ASP A 205 -1.74 9.18 3.52
N GLU A 206 -1.03 9.30 2.41
CA GLU A 206 0.30 8.71 2.18
C GLU A 206 1.46 9.70 2.41
N GLY A 207 1.15 10.93 2.84
CA GLY A 207 2.14 11.97 3.10
C GLY A 207 2.61 12.77 1.88
N GLY A 208 2.21 12.39 0.66
CA GLY A 208 2.39 13.18 -0.56
C GLY A 208 1.50 14.44 -0.58
N PHE A 209 1.89 15.46 -1.36
CA PHE A 209 1.11 16.70 -1.48
C PHE A 209 -0.10 16.54 -2.39
N ALA A 210 -1.19 17.26 -2.10
CA ALA A 210 -2.41 17.28 -2.90
C ALA A 210 -2.73 18.68 -3.49
N PRO A 211 -1.84 19.29 -4.30
CA PRO A 211 -2.05 20.63 -4.86
C PRO A 211 -2.95 20.59 -6.10
N LYS A 212 -3.60 21.72 -6.40
CA LYS A 212 -4.39 21.89 -7.62
C LYS A 212 -3.49 22.22 -8.81
N PHE A 213 -2.95 21.20 -9.46
CA PHE A 213 -2.21 21.33 -10.72
C PHE A 213 -3.15 21.53 -11.91
N ASP A 214 -2.61 21.94 -13.06
CA ASP A 214 -3.36 22.09 -14.31
C ASP A 214 -3.54 20.76 -15.08
N GLY A 215 -2.93 19.67 -14.59
CA GLY A 215 -3.04 18.31 -15.13
C GLY A 215 -1.77 17.48 -14.90
N THR A 216 -1.73 16.27 -15.46
CA THR A 216 -0.63 15.29 -15.30
C THR A 216 0.74 15.84 -15.72
N GLU A 217 0.83 16.54 -16.86
CA GLU A 217 2.12 17.11 -17.31
C GLU A 217 2.61 18.24 -16.37
N ASP A 218 1.71 19.04 -15.79
CA ASP A 218 2.08 20.07 -14.81
C ASP A 218 2.66 19.43 -13.53
N ALA A 219 2.08 18.32 -13.06
CA ALA A 219 2.62 17.55 -11.94
C ALA A 219 4.03 17.02 -12.25
N LEU A 220 4.24 16.39 -13.40
CA LEU A 220 5.54 15.83 -13.82
C LEU A 220 6.60 16.91 -14.07
N ASN A 221 6.22 18.05 -14.65
CA ASN A 221 7.11 19.20 -14.83
C ASN A 221 7.55 19.78 -13.49
N THR A 222 6.62 19.90 -12.53
CA THR A 222 6.90 20.37 -11.18
C THR A 222 7.83 19.41 -10.45
N LEU A 223 7.59 18.10 -10.61
CA LEU A 223 8.42 17.08 -10.01
C LEU A 223 9.84 17.11 -10.55
N SER A 224 10.00 17.29 -11.86
CA SER A 224 11.30 17.50 -12.51
C SER A 224 12.03 18.72 -11.94
N GLN A 225 11.32 19.86 -11.82
CA GLN A 225 11.89 21.07 -11.21
C GLN A 225 12.31 20.86 -9.75
N ALA A 226 11.52 20.12 -8.96
CA ALA A 226 11.82 19.82 -7.58
C ALA A 226 13.08 18.95 -7.43
N VAL A 227 13.23 17.93 -8.28
CA VAL A 227 14.41 17.06 -8.33
C VAL A 227 15.65 17.86 -8.69
N GLU A 228 15.59 18.70 -9.72
CA GLU A 228 16.71 19.57 -10.13
C GLU A 228 17.07 20.59 -9.04
N ALA A 229 16.06 21.20 -8.41
CA ALA A 229 16.27 22.14 -7.31
C ALA A 229 16.85 21.48 -6.05
N ALA A 230 16.64 20.16 -5.86
CA ALA A 230 17.30 19.38 -4.82
C ALA A 230 18.76 19.01 -5.17
N GLY A 231 19.22 19.30 -6.40
CA GLY A 231 20.58 19.05 -6.87
C GLY A 231 20.79 17.68 -7.51
N TYR A 232 19.72 16.97 -7.87
CA TYR A 232 19.76 15.66 -8.52
C TYR A 232 19.43 15.74 -10.02
N LYS A 233 19.90 14.77 -10.78
CA LYS A 233 19.61 14.65 -12.22
C LYS A 233 18.38 13.78 -12.49
N VAL A 234 17.38 14.37 -13.11
CA VAL A 234 16.20 13.68 -13.64
C VAL A 234 16.64 12.62 -14.67
N GLY A 235 16.13 11.40 -14.54
CA GLY A 235 16.41 10.25 -15.39
C GLY A 235 17.74 9.51 -15.14
N THR A 236 18.63 10.06 -14.31
CA THR A 236 19.91 9.39 -13.93
C THR A 236 19.96 9.09 -12.44
N ASP A 237 19.71 10.10 -11.61
CA ASP A 237 19.70 9.95 -10.15
C ASP A 237 18.29 9.57 -9.66
N ILE A 238 17.27 10.16 -10.27
CA ILE A 238 15.85 10.01 -9.94
C ILE A 238 15.05 9.73 -11.22
N THR A 239 14.31 8.62 -11.28
CA THR A 239 13.25 8.35 -12.27
C THR A 239 11.88 8.53 -11.62
N PHE A 240 10.80 8.41 -12.40
CA PHE A 240 9.43 8.53 -11.94
C PHE A 240 8.67 7.21 -12.06
N ALA A 241 7.71 7.02 -11.17
CA ALA A 241 6.68 5.99 -11.30
C ALA A 241 5.30 6.61 -11.12
N LEU A 242 4.29 5.99 -11.72
CA LEU A 242 2.91 6.43 -11.64
C LEU A 242 2.04 5.28 -11.16
N ASP A 243 1.11 5.56 -10.26
CA ASP A 243 -0.10 4.75 -10.10
C ASP A 243 -1.26 5.54 -10.72
N CYS A 244 -1.78 5.01 -11.82
CA CYS A 244 -2.90 5.64 -12.50
C CYS A 244 -4.21 5.32 -11.77
N ALA A 245 -4.34 4.15 -11.14
CA ALA A 245 -5.59 3.59 -10.63
C ALA A 245 -6.75 3.73 -11.63
N SER A 246 -6.53 3.32 -12.89
CA SER A 246 -7.38 3.73 -14.02
C SER A 246 -8.82 3.25 -13.94
N SER A 247 -9.07 2.15 -13.21
CA SER A 247 -10.43 1.69 -12.88
C SER A 247 -11.29 2.75 -12.20
N GLU A 248 -10.68 3.66 -11.43
CA GLU A 248 -11.39 4.76 -10.78
C GLU A 248 -11.98 5.77 -11.78
N PHE A 249 -11.50 5.84 -13.02
CA PHE A 249 -12.06 6.72 -14.06
C PHE A 249 -12.40 5.98 -15.36
N PHE A 250 -12.48 4.65 -15.32
CA PHE A 250 -12.96 3.85 -16.43
C PHE A 250 -14.47 3.61 -16.32
N SER A 251 -15.22 3.89 -17.38
CA SER A 251 -16.66 3.60 -17.46
C SER A 251 -17.05 3.35 -18.91
N ASP A 252 -17.85 2.30 -19.14
CA ASP A 252 -18.43 1.97 -20.45
C ASP A 252 -17.38 1.89 -21.59
N GLY A 253 -16.20 1.32 -21.33
CA GLY A 253 -15.13 1.17 -22.31
C GLY A 253 -14.31 2.44 -22.56
N VAL A 254 -14.45 3.45 -21.71
CA VAL A 254 -13.81 4.76 -21.85
C VAL A 254 -13.11 5.15 -20.55
N TYR A 255 -11.83 5.52 -20.66
CA TYR A 255 -11.08 6.22 -19.63
C TYR A 255 -11.48 7.71 -19.65
N ASP A 256 -12.35 8.10 -18.72
CA ASP A 256 -12.96 9.43 -18.66
C ASP A 256 -12.24 10.35 -17.67
N TYR A 257 -11.20 11.03 -18.15
CA TYR A 257 -10.41 11.98 -17.36
C TYR A 257 -11.26 13.17 -16.91
N SER A 258 -12.41 13.43 -17.53
CA SER A 258 -13.30 14.52 -17.10
C SER A 258 -13.87 14.32 -15.70
N LYS A 259 -13.83 13.08 -15.17
CA LYS A 259 -14.19 12.77 -13.78
C LYS A 259 -13.35 13.55 -12.77
N PHE A 260 -12.06 13.71 -13.05
CA PHE A 260 -11.10 14.38 -12.15
C PHE A 260 -10.59 15.70 -12.71
N GLU A 261 -10.31 15.78 -14.02
CA GLU A 261 -9.76 16.97 -14.68
C GLU A 261 -10.85 17.98 -15.11
N GLY A 262 -12.11 17.70 -14.77
CA GLY A 262 -13.27 18.54 -15.06
C GLY A 262 -13.75 18.46 -16.50
N LYS A 263 -14.71 19.33 -16.88
CA LYS A 263 -15.50 19.23 -18.13
C LYS A 263 -14.72 19.16 -19.44
N ASN A 264 -13.44 19.55 -19.46
CA ASN A 264 -12.58 19.52 -20.64
C ASN A 264 -11.60 18.34 -20.63
N GLY A 265 -11.64 17.48 -19.61
CA GLY A 265 -10.82 16.28 -19.52
C GLY A 265 -11.09 15.35 -20.70
N ALA A 266 -10.02 14.70 -21.18
CA ALA A 266 -10.11 13.83 -22.34
C ALA A 266 -10.91 12.56 -22.04
N LYS A 267 -11.50 11.99 -23.08
CA LYS A 267 -12.12 10.67 -23.06
C LYS A 267 -11.33 9.81 -24.00
N ARG A 268 -10.74 8.73 -23.48
CA ARG A 268 -9.85 7.85 -24.23
C ARG A 268 -10.43 6.45 -24.26
N ASN A 269 -10.39 5.78 -25.41
CA ASN A 269 -10.50 4.32 -25.44
C ASN A 269 -9.18 3.68 -24.97
N SER A 270 -9.12 2.34 -24.89
CA SER A 270 -7.93 1.61 -24.41
C SER A 270 -6.68 1.86 -25.25
N GLU A 271 -6.78 1.91 -26.58
CA GLU A 271 -5.64 2.19 -27.46
C GLU A 271 -5.13 3.63 -27.29
N GLU A 272 -6.04 4.60 -27.16
CA GLU A 272 -5.71 6.00 -26.89
C GLU A 272 -5.11 6.19 -25.50
N GLN A 273 -5.56 5.42 -24.50
CA GLN A 273 -5.01 5.41 -23.14
C GLN A 273 -3.58 4.87 -23.16
N ALA A 274 -3.34 3.70 -23.75
CA ALA A 274 -2.01 3.13 -23.89
C ALA A 274 -1.05 4.06 -24.67
N THR A 275 -1.55 4.69 -25.74
CA THR A 275 -0.78 5.68 -26.52
C THR A 275 -0.42 6.88 -25.66
N TYR A 276 -1.37 7.41 -24.87
CA TYR A 276 -1.11 8.54 -23.98
C TYR A 276 -0.06 8.22 -22.92
N LEU A 277 -0.12 7.04 -22.31
CA LEU A 277 0.89 6.58 -21.34
C LEU A 277 2.27 6.42 -22.00
N ALA A 278 2.33 5.89 -23.22
CA ALA A 278 3.57 5.79 -23.98
C ALA A 278 4.18 7.18 -24.28
N GLU A 279 3.37 8.16 -24.69
CA GLU A 279 3.82 9.54 -24.91
C GLU A 279 4.38 10.17 -23.62
N LEU A 280 3.80 9.87 -22.46
CA LEU A 280 4.35 10.34 -21.18
C LEU A 280 5.73 9.74 -20.90
N CYS A 281 5.92 8.43 -21.14
CA CYS A 281 7.21 7.76 -20.99
C CYS A 281 8.28 8.25 -21.97
N GLU A 282 7.89 8.77 -23.14
CA GLU A 282 8.84 9.41 -24.08
C GLU A 282 9.29 10.79 -23.59
N LYS A 283 8.39 11.55 -22.95
CA LYS A 283 8.66 12.91 -22.47
C LYS A 283 9.35 12.96 -21.11
N TYR A 284 9.04 12.01 -20.23
CA TYR A 284 9.51 11.97 -18.84
C TYR A 284 10.18 10.62 -18.55
N PRO A 285 11.17 10.55 -17.63
CA PRO A 285 11.85 9.30 -17.31
C PRO A 285 10.99 8.42 -16.38
N ILE A 286 9.83 8.00 -16.88
CA ILE A 286 8.92 7.09 -16.21
C ILE A 286 9.36 5.66 -16.52
N ASP A 287 9.67 4.88 -15.48
CA ASP A 287 10.17 3.51 -15.61
C ASP A 287 9.29 2.48 -14.87
N SER A 288 8.11 2.92 -14.40
CA SER A 288 7.04 2.07 -13.87
C SER A 288 5.69 2.77 -13.99
N ILE A 289 4.69 2.07 -14.49
CA ILE A 289 3.28 2.49 -14.48
C ILE A 289 2.48 1.34 -13.88
N GLU A 290 1.77 1.63 -12.80
CA GLU A 290 0.82 0.77 -12.12
C GLU A 290 -0.61 1.15 -12.56
N ASP A 291 -1.45 0.12 -12.76
CA ASP A 291 -2.86 0.21 -13.14
C ASP A 291 -3.16 1.24 -14.24
N GLY A 292 -2.33 1.23 -15.29
CA GLY A 292 -2.47 2.07 -16.48
C GLY A 292 -3.73 1.79 -17.30
N CYS A 293 -4.31 0.60 -17.13
CA CYS A 293 -5.58 0.14 -17.67
C CYS A 293 -6.52 -0.30 -16.53
N ASP A 294 -7.80 -0.46 -16.83
CA ASP A 294 -8.81 -0.99 -15.91
C ASP A 294 -8.56 -2.47 -15.56
N GLU A 295 -8.91 -2.90 -14.34
CA GLU A 295 -8.73 -4.27 -13.85
C GLU A 295 -9.40 -5.34 -14.74
N ASN A 296 -10.42 -4.96 -15.54
CA ASN A 296 -11.11 -5.83 -16.48
C ASN A 296 -10.79 -5.56 -17.96
N ASP A 297 -9.96 -4.56 -18.27
CA ASP A 297 -9.54 -4.24 -19.65
C ASP A 297 -8.31 -5.05 -20.07
N TRP A 298 -8.46 -6.37 -20.14
CA TRP A 298 -7.37 -7.30 -20.45
C TRP A 298 -6.79 -7.18 -21.87
N ASP A 299 -7.58 -6.66 -22.81
CA ASP A 299 -7.16 -6.47 -24.20
C ASP A 299 -6.28 -5.22 -24.37
N GLY A 300 -6.41 -4.22 -23.48
CA GLY A 300 -5.65 -2.96 -23.45
C GLY A 300 -4.27 -3.11 -22.83
#